data_AF-A0A7V2RIW5-F1
#
_entry.id   AF-A0A7V2RIW5-F1
#
_cell.length_a   1.000
_cell.length_b   1.000
_cell.length_c   1.000
_cell.angle_alpha   90.00
_cell.angle_beta   90.00
_cell.angle_gamma   90.00
#
_symmetry.space_group_name_H-M   'P 1'
#
loop_
_entity.id
_entity.type
_entity.pdbx_description
1 polymer ?
#
loop_
_entity_poly.entity_id
_entity_poly.type
_entity_poly.pdbx_seq_one_letter_code
_entity_poly.pdbx_strand_id
1 'polypeptide(L)'
;MKIYRCKAVAEVQSFYGPLLTDINEETRLAGYLERLAERLWNGIKNKQPAIFHEISNYHKNYLGSSFGQVMDAPLATADAYATIAFEFGFSGWKEVEKMDGQTIDLHFETAVNHLLNGRLEQLKTMAKSNKNLLSQNSNFGHKATLLHYTASNGVELWRQQVPSNLPEAVKYLLGEGADKNAKMEVYGGRFDTLALVETSAHPFDAGLGEEVVEILKTF
;
A
#
# COMPACT_ATOMS: atom_id res chain seq x y z
N MET A 1 -6.34 19.84 3.54
CA MET A 1 -5.23 19.15 2.85
C MET A 1 -5.77 18.59 1.54
N LYS A 2 -5.12 18.85 0.40
CA LYS A 2 -5.52 18.26 -0.89
C LYS A 2 -4.82 16.90 -1.01
N ILE A 3 -5.53 15.88 -1.49
CA ILE A 3 -4.98 14.54 -1.72
C ILE A 3 -5.36 14.14 -3.14
N TYR A 4 -4.36 13.86 -3.97
CA TYR A 4 -4.57 13.26 -5.28
C TYR A 4 -4.85 11.77 -5.14
N ARG A 5 -5.87 11.31 -5.86
CA ARG A 5 -6.25 9.90 -6.00
C ARG A 5 -6.66 9.71 -7.46
N CYS A 6 -6.07 8.74 -8.14
CA CYS A 6 -6.58 8.34 -9.44
C CYS A 6 -7.92 7.61 -9.27
N LYS A 7 -8.66 7.45 -10.37
CA LYS A 7 -9.99 6.83 -10.37
C LYS A 7 -9.99 5.43 -9.73
N ALA A 8 -9.03 4.59 -10.11
CA ALA A 8 -8.93 3.21 -9.60
C ALA A 8 -8.78 3.17 -8.06
N VAL A 9 -7.90 4.01 -7.50
CA VAL A 9 -7.69 4.11 -6.05
C VAL A 9 -8.99 4.53 -5.35
N ALA A 10 -9.69 5.52 -5.89
CA ALA A 10 -10.96 5.99 -5.32
C ALA A 10 -12.07 4.93 -5.38
N GLU A 11 -12.15 4.17 -6.48
CA GLU A 11 -13.11 3.07 -6.64
C GLU A 11 -12.87 1.94 -5.66
N VAL A 12 -11.60 1.54 -5.47
CA VAL A 12 -11.21 0.52 -4.48
C VAL A 12 -11.53 1.00 -3.05
N GLN A 13 -11.18 2.24 -2.71
CA GLN A 13 -11.54 2.82 -1.41
C GLN A 13 -13.06 2.80 -1.16
N SER A 14 -13.86 3.14 -2.17
CA SER A 14 -15.31 3.09 -2.07
C SER A 14 -15.87 1.67 -1.95
N PHE A 15 -15.25 0.70 -2.62
CA PHE A 15 -15.72 -0.69 -2.66
C PHE A 15 -15.54 -1.41 -1.32
N TYR A 16 -14.35 -1.28 -0.71
CA TYR A 16 -14.08 -1.85 0.61
C TYR A 16 -14.66 -1.00 1.76
N GLY A 17 -14.68 0.32 1.58
CA GLY A 17 -15.24 1.26 2.55
C GLY A 17 -14.56 1.14 3.93
N PRO A 18 -15.32 1.11 5.04
CA PRO A 18 -14.77 1.04 6.39
C PRO A 18 -13.84 -0.15 6.65
N LEU A 19 -13.98 -1.25 5.88
CA LEU A 19 -13.20 -2.46 6.07
C LEU A 19 -11.69 -2.21 5.96
N LEU A 20 -11.26 -1.25 5.12
CA LEU A 20 -9.84 -0.90 4.96
C LEU A 20 -9.21 -0.39 6.26
N THR A 21 -10.01 0.25 7.11
CA THR A 21 -9.56 0.92 8.34
C THR A 21 -10.11 0.27 9.60
N ASP A 22 -10.87 -0.82 9.48
CA ASP A 22 -11.46 -1.56 10.60
C ASP A 22 -10.41 -2.47 11.25
N ILE A 23 -9.43 -1.82 11.88
CA ILE A 23 -8.31 -2.44 12.59
C ILE A 23 -8.18 -1.85 14.00
N ASN A 24 -7.77 -2.68 14.94
CA ASN A 24 -7.48 -2.33 16.33
C ASN A 24 -6.31 -3.19 16.83
N GLU A 25 -5.91 -3.00 18.10
CA GLU A 25 -4.76 -3.69 18.71
C GLU A 25 -4.89 -5.23 18.74
N GLU A 26 -6.10 -5.75 18.67
CA GLU A 26 -6.39 -7.20 18.68
C GLU A 26 -6.56 -7.77 17.27
N THR A 27 -6.52 -6.93 16.24
CA THR A 27 -6.79 -7.35 14.87
C THR A 27 -5.66 -8.23 14.37
N ARG A 28 -5.98 -9.52 14.16
CA ARG A 28 -5.06 -10.49 13.57
C ARG A 28 -4.80 -10.15 12.10
N LEU A 29 -3.53 -10.18 11.70
CA LEU A 29 -3.11 -9.88 10.33
C LEU A 29 -3.81 -10.79 9.32
N ALA A 30 -3.72 -12.11 9.50
CA ALA A 30 -4.35 -13.07 8.60
C ALA A 30 -5.87 -12.87 8.52
N GLY A 31 -6.52 -12.61 9.66
CA GLY A 31 -7.97 -12.36 9.71
C GLY A 31 -8.38 -11.07 9.01
N TYR A 32 -7.58 -10.00 9.09
CA TYR A 32 -7.83 -8.78 8.33
C TYR A 32 -7.77 -9.03 6.82
N LEU A 33 -6.72 -9.70 6.35
CA LEU A 33 -6.56 -10.03 4.93
C LEU A 33 -7.64 -11.00 4.44
N GLU A 34 -8.11 -11.92 5.29
CA GLU A 34 -9.20 -12.83 4.95
C GLU A 34 -10.49 -12.07 4.66
N ARG A 35 -10.85 -11.10 5.52
CA ARG A 35 -12.04 -10.26 5.29
C ARG A 35 -11.94 -9.47 3.99
N LEU A 36 -10.74 -8.98 3.64
CA LEU A 36 -10.51 -8.31 2.35
C LEU A 36 -10.68 -9.30 1.19
N ALA A 37 -10.13 -10.51 1.29
CA ALA A 37 -10.26 -11.53 0.25
C ALA A 37 -11.71 -11.99 0.05
N GLU A 38 -12.48 -12.13 1.13
CA GLU A 38 -13.91 -12.41 1.07
C GLU A 38 -14.70 -11.27 0.42
N ARG A 39 -14.35 -10.01 0.73
CA ARG A 39 -14.93 -8.83 0.08
C ARG A 39 -14.61 -8.82 -1.41
N LEU A 40 -13.35 -9.05 -1.80
CA LEU A 40 -12.92 -9.15 -3.19
C LEU A 40 -13.66 -10.27 -3.93
N TRP A 41 -13.78 -11.45 -3.31
CA TRP A 41 -14.53 -12.57 -3.89
C TRP A 41 -16.02 -12.23 -4.12
N ASN A 42 -16.65 -11.53 -3.17
CA ASN A 42 -18.00 -11.01 -3.38
C ASN A 42 -18.05 -10.00 -4.54
N GLY A 43 -17.02 -9.17 -4.71
CA GLY A 43 -16.89 -8.29 -5.87
C GLY A 43 -16.79 -9.04 -7.19
N ILE A 44 -16.00 -10.13 -7.25
CA ILE A 44 -15.87 -11.01 -8.42
C ILE A 44 -17.23 -11.59 -8.82
N LYS A 45 -17.95 -12.22 -7.87
CA LYS A 45 -19.27 -12.82 -8.13
C LYS A 45 -20.29 -11.81 -8.65
N ASN A 46 -20.19 -10.55 -8.22
CA ASN A 46 -21.10 -9.48 -8.62
C ASN A 46 -20.58 -8.63 -9.77
N LYS A 47 -19.46 -9.01 -10.41
CA LYS A 47 -18.82 -8.28 -11.52
C LYS A 47 -18.62 -6.79 -11.21
N GLN A 48 -18.17 -6.49 -9.98
CA GLN A 48 -17.94 -5.11 -9.54
C GLN A 48 -16.76 -4.49 -10.30
N PRO A 49 -16.89 -3.35 -11.00
CA PRO A 49 -15.79 -2.81 -11.79
C PRO A 49 -14.52 -2.48 -10.99
N ALA A 50 -14.66 -2.10 -9.71
CA ALA A 50 -13.54 -1.72 -8.85
C ALA A 50 -12.49 -2.84 -8.69
N ILE A 51 -12.93 -4.11 -8.66
CA ILE A 51 -12.05 -5.27 -8.43
C ILE A 51 -11.16 -5.59 -9.62
N PHE A 52 -11.50 -5.10 -10.82
CA PHE A 52 -10.69 -5.27 -12.03
C PHE A 52 -9.27 -4.76 -11.80
N HIS A 53 -9.15 -3.56 -11.22
CA HIS A 53 -7.86 -2.92 -11.04
C HIS A 53 -6.98 -3.70 -10.08
N GLU A 54 -7.51 -4.23 -8.98
CA GLU A 54 -6.73 -5.07 -8.07
C GLU A 54 -6.26 -6.36 -8.74
N ILE A 55 -7.15 -7.09 -9.40
CA ILE A 55 -6.78 -8.37 -10.04
C ILE A 55 -5.74 -8.14 -11.15
N SER A 56 -5.94 -7.13 -11.99
CA SER A 56 -5.00 -6.82 -13.09
C SER A 56 -3.66 -6.23 -12.63
N ASN A 57 -3.55 -5.74 -11.39
CA ASN A 57 -2.31 -5.19 -10.85
C ASN A 57 -1.55 -6.18 -9.94
N TYR A 58 -2.23 -7.12 -9.29
CA TYR A 58 -1.61 -7.97 -8.28
C TYR A 58 -1.74 -9.47 -8.55
N HIS A 59 -2.75 -9.93 -9.28
CA HIS A 59 -2.86 -11.36 -9.56
C HIS A 59 -1.86 -11.80 -10.62
N LYS A 60 -0.90 -12.65 -10.26
CA LYS A 60 0.22 -13.08 -11.14
C LYS A 60 -0.21 -13.57 -12.53
N ASN A 61 -1.34 -14.27 -12.62
CA ASN A 61 -1.85 -14.80 -13.90
C ASN A 61 -2.64 -13.77 -14.73
N TYR A 62 -2.99 -12.62 -14.15
CA TYR A 62 -3.80 -11.59 -14.79
C TYR A 62 -3.11 -10.22 -14.83
N LEU A 63 -1.80 -10.14 -14.52
CA LEU A 63 -1.04 -8.90 -14.58
C LEU A 63 -1.16 -8.23 -15.95
N GLY A 64 -1.61 -6.98 -15.95
CA GLY A 64 -1.82 -6.19 -17.17
C GLY A 64 -2.98 -6.66 -18.06
N SER A 65 -3.82 -7.58 -17.59
CA SER A 65 -5.00 -8.03 -18.32
C SER A 65 -6.00 -6.88 -18.49
N SER A 66 -6.71 -6.89 -19.61
CA SER A 66 -7.80 -5.95 -19.87
C SER A 66 -9.04 -6.26 -19.01
N PHE A 67 -9.94 -5.28 -18.91
CA PHE A 67 -11.20 -5.42 -18.18
C PHE A 67 -12.00 -6.66 -18.63
N GLY A 68 -12.16 -6.86 -19.94
CA GLY A 68 -12.87 -8.01 -20.48
C GLY A 68 -12.22 -9.34 -20.11
N GLN A 69 -10.89 -9.43 -20.22
CA GLN A 69 -10.15 -10.64 -19.86
C GLN A 69 -10.36 -11.04 -18.40
N VAL A 70 -10.36 -10.07 -17.48
CA VAL A 70 -10.59 -10.36 -16.05
C VAL A 70 -12.06 -10.69 -15.77
N MET A 71 -13.00 -9.97 -16.38
CA MET A 71 -14.44 -10.14 -16.11
C MET A 71 -15.04 -11.42 -16.71
N ASP A 72 -14.41 -11.96 -17.75
CA ASP A 72 -14.82 -13.21 -18.40
C ASP A 72 -13.99 -14.42 -17.94
N ALA A 73 -12.95 -14.20 -17.12
CA ALA A 73 -12.12 -15.27 -16.59
C ALA A 73 -12.91 -16.14 -15.60
N PRO A 74 -12.66 -17.47 -15.56
CA PRO A 74 -13.27 -18.38 -14.60
C PRO A 74 -12.60 -18.26 -13.23
N LEU A 75 -12.66 -17.08 -12.61
CA LEU A 75 -12.06 -16.79 -11.31
C LEU A 75 -12.76 -17.60 -10.21
N ALA A 76 -11.96 -18.13 -9.29
CA ALA A 76 -12.39 -18.84 -8.09
C ALA A 76 -12.05 -18.03 -6.83
N THR A 77 -12.56 -18.47 -5.67
CA THR A 77 -12.24 -17.87 -4.37
C THR A 77 -10.73 -17.79 -4.13
N ALA A 78 -9.98 -18.80 -4.59
CA ALA A 78 -8.52 -18.83 -4.47
C ALA A 78 -7.83 -17.66 -5.19
N ASP A 79 -8.37 -17.17 -6.32
CA ASP A 79 -7.81 -16.01 -7.02
C ASP A 79 -8.00 -14.72 -6.20
N ALA A 80 -9.10 -14.59 -5.46
CA ALA A 80 -9.31 -13.45 -4.56
C ALA A 80 -8.28 -13.45 -3.42
N TYR A 81 -8.10 -14.60 -2.78
CA TYR A 81 -7.13 -14.79 -1.70
C TYR A 81 -5.70 -14.56 -2.20
N ALA A 82 -5.36 -15.06 -3.40
CA ALA A 82 -4.08 -14.81 -4.02
C ALA A 82 -3.86 -13.32 -4.33
N THR A 83 -4.86 -12.63 -4.88
CA THR A 83 -4.79 -11.19 -5.20
C THR A 83 -4.47 -10.37 -3.96
N ILE A 84 -5.20 -10.58 -2.85
CA ILE A 84 -4.95 -9.87 -1.59
C ILE A 84 -3.58 -10.23 -1.02
N ALA A 85 -3.17 -11.51 -1.05
CA ALA A 85 -1.84 -11.87 -0.59
C ALA A 85 -0.75 -11.12 -1.38
N PHE A 86 -0.87 -11.04 -2.71
CA PHE A 86 0.10 -10.34 -3.56
C PHE A 86 0.08 -8.82 -3.38
N GLU A 87 -1.09 -8.22 -3.19
CA GLU A 87 -1.23 -6.79 -2.90
C GLU A 87 -0.46 -6.37 -1.65
N PHE A 88 -0.53 -7.19 -0.61
CA PHE A 88 0.20 -6.98 0.64
C PHE A 88 1.63 -7.58 0.61
N GLY A 89 2.13 -7.93 -0.57
CA GLY A 89 3.52 -8.36 -0.80
C GLY A 89 3.87 -9.77 -0.32
N PHE A 90 2.89 -10.60 0.02
CA PHE A 90 3.12 -12.02 0.31
C PHE A 90 3.30 -12.80 -1.00
N SER A 91 4.07 -13.89 -0.96
CA SER A 91 4.31 -14.73 -2.15
C SER A 91 3.12 -15.63 -2.52
N GLY A 92 2.10 -15.66 -1.68
CA GLY A 92 0.81 -16.36 -1.83
C GLY A 92 0.10 -16.53 -0.48
N TRP A 93 -1.13 -17.04 -0.50
CA TRP A 93 -1.96 -17.16 0.71
C TRP A 93 -1.33 -18.02 1.81
N LYS A 94 -0.57 -19.06 1.45
CA LYS A 94 0.15 -19.91 2.43
C LYS A 94 1.12 -19.13 3.31
N GLU A 95 1.68 -18.00 2.84
CA GLU A 95 2.52 -17.15 3.68
C GLU A 95 1.68 -16.31 4.64
N VAL A 96 0.47 -15.90 4.25
CA VAL A 96 -0.48 -15.23 5.13
C VAL A 96 -0.89 -16.15 6.28
N GLU A 97 -1.16 -17.43 5.99
CA GLU A 97 -1.51 -18.45 7.00
C GLU A 97 -0.40 -18.62 8.05
N LYS A 98 0.88 -18.46 7.67
CA LYS A 98 2.01 -18.51 8.61
C LYS A 98 2.07 -17.31 9.55
N MET A 99 1.37 -16.23 9.24
CA MET A 99 1.25 -15.07 10.13
C MET A 99 0.14 -15.26 11.17
N ASP A 100 -0.46 -16.45 11.28
CA ASP A 100 -1.44 -16.72 12.33
C ASP A 100 -0.88 -16.41 13.72
N GLY A 101 -1.72 -15.81 14.56
CA GLY A 101 -1.34 -15.28 15.87
C GLY A 101 -0.62 -13.93 15.85
N GLN A 102 -0.20 -13.39 14.70
CA GLN A 102 0.35 -12.03 14.64
C GLN A 102 -0.78 -10.99 14.53
N THR A 103 -0.68 -9.93 15.31
CA THR A 103 -1.54 -8.75 15.20
C THR A 103 -0.94 -7.72 14.25
N ILE A 104 -1.81 -6.90 13.67
CA ILE A 104 -1.39 -5.72 12.91
C ILE A 104 -0.68 -4.74 13.83
N ASP A 105 0.45 -4.18 13.39
CA ASP A 105 1.10 -3.10 14.13
C ASP A 105 0.30 -1.80 13.97
N LEU A 106 -0.68 -1.59 14.87
CA LEU A 106 -1.59 -0.46 14.78
C LEU A 106 -0.85 0.88 14.85
N HIS A 107 0.27 0.95 15.57
CA HIS A 107 1.06 2.17 15.69
C HIS A 107 1.70 2.55 14.35
N PHE A 108 2.34 1.59 13.67
CA PHE A 108 2.91 1.80 12.35
C PHE A 108 1.84 2.12 11.31
N GLU A 109 0.74 1.36 11.28
CA GLU A 109 -0.36 1.58 10.33
C GLU A 109 -1.03 2.94 10.54
N THR A 110 -1.12 3.41 11.79
CA THR A 110 -1.57 4.78 12.11
C THR A 110 -0.61 5.83 11.58
N ALA A 111 0.70 5.62 11.67
CA ALA A 111 1.70 6.53 11.11
C ALA A 111 1.62 6.59 9.57
N VAL A 112 1.43 5.46 8.90
CA VAL A 112 1.18 5.42 7.45
C VAL A 112 -0.08 6.22 7.10
N ASN A 113 -1.16 6.04 7.86
CA ASN A 113 -2.39 6.82 7.66
C ASN A 113 -2.16 8.33 7.86
N HIS A 114 -1.36 8.74 8.85
CA HIS A 114 -1.02 10.15 9.01
C HIS A 114 -0.21 10.70 7.83
N LEU A 115 0.78 9.95 7.36
CA LEU A 115 1.58 10.30 6.17
C LEU A 115 0.67 10.50 4.95
N LEU A 116 -0.09 9.47 4.57
CA LEU A 116 -0.89 9.47 3.35
C LEU A 116 -2.05 10.47 3.38
N ASN A 117 -2.54 10.84 4.57
CA ASN A 117 -3.57 11.89 4.72
C ASN A 117 -2.99 13.30 4.91
N GLY A 118 -1.67 13.48 4.75
CA GLY A 118 -0.97 14.76 4.89
C GLY A 118 -1.00 15.33 6.31
N ARG A 119 -1.20 14.49 7.32
CA ARG A 119 -1.22 14.85 8.75
C ARG A 119 0.20 14.87 9.32
N LEU A 120 1.05 15.70 8.73
CA LEU A 120 2.49 15.71 9.00
C LEU A 120 2.82 16.06 10.46
N GLU A 121 2.08 16.96 11.09
CA GLU A 121 2.32 17.32 12.50
C GLU A 121 2.01 16.16 13.47
N GLN A 122 0.98 15.37 13.18
CA GLN A 122 0.68 14.15 13.93
C GLN A 122 1.76 13.09 13.71
N LEU A 123 2.21 12.90 12.47
CA LEU A 123 3.33 11.99 12.16
C LEU A 123 4.61 12.40 12.91
N LYS A 124 4.95 13.70 12.90
CA LYS A 124 6.08 14.25 13.65
C LYS A 124 5.98 13.97 15.15
N THR A 125 4.78 14.11 15.72
CA THR A 125 4.55 13.84 17.13
C THR A 125 4.79 12.36 17.44
N MET A 126 4.28 11.45 16.61
CA MET A 126 4.49 10.01 16.77
C MET A 126 5.98 9.63 16.65
N ALA A 127 6.68 10.14 15.64
CA ALA A 127 8.11 9.85 15.44
C ALA A 127 8.98 10.38 16.59
N LYS A 128 8.63 11.53 17.20
CA LYS A 128 9.30 12.03 18.40
C LYS A 128 9.08 11.13 19.61
N SER A 129 7.89 10.57 19.76
CA SER A 129 7.55 9.64 20.85
C SER A 129 8.14 8.25 20.67
N ASN A 130 8.40 7.82 19.43
CA ASN A 130 8.99 6.54 19.11
C ASN A 130 10.03 6.68 17.99
N LYS A 131 11.31 6.78 18.36
CA LYS A 131 12.41 6.94 17.40
C LYS A 131 12.58 5.77 16.43
N ASN A 132 12.10 4.57 16.79
CA ASN A 132 12.21 3.40 15.94
C ASN A 132 11.18 3.42 14.80
N LEU A 133 10.17 4.28 14.86
CA LEU A 133 9.11 4.35 13.85
C LEU A 133 9.64 4.58 12.43
N LEU A 134 10.74 5.31 12.28
CA LEU A 134 11.32 5.67 10.98
C LEU A 134 12.15 4.54 10.34
N SER A 135 12.69 3.63 11.15
CA SER A 135 13.43 2.45 10.70
C SER A 135 12.57 1.19 10.68
N GLN A 136 11.31 1.29 11.10
CA GLN A 136 10.39 0.18 11.18
C GLN A 136 9.85 -0.19 9.78
N ASN A 137 9.65 -1.50 9.60
CA ASN A 137 8.98 -2.08 8.44
C ASN A 137 7.55 -2.45 8.80
N SER A 138 6.64 -2.34 7.84
CA SER A 138 5.32 -2.97 7.92
C SER A 138 5.46 -4.47 8.19
N ASN A 139 4.53 -5.02 8.97
CA ASN A 139 4.49 -6.46 9.24
C ASN A 139 3.90 -7.26 8.07
N PHE A 140 3.30 -6.61 7.07
CA PHE A 140 2.89 -7.25 5.82
C PHE A 140 4.07 -7.78 4.99
N GLY A 141 3.78 -8.52 3.92
CA GLY A 141 4.77 -9.24 3.13
C GLY A 141 5.81 -8.34 2.46
N HIS A 142 5.41 -7.16 2.00
CA HIS A 142 6.33 -6.24 1.31
C HIS A 142 7.38 -5.59 2.23
N LYS A 143 7.17 -5.56 3.55
CA LYS A 143 8.10 -4.94 4.53
C LYS A 143 8.43 -3.47 4.25
N ALA A 144 7.47 -2.70 3.74
CA ALA A 144 7.67 -1.29 3.42
C ALA A 144 7.93 -0.45 4.69
N THR A 145 8.86 0.50 4.60
CA THR A 145 9.05 1.57 5.59
C THR A 145 8.09 2.73 5.33
N LEU A 146 8.00 3.69 6.25
CA LEU A 146 7.25 4.95 6.00
C LEU A 146 7.72 5.68 4.74
N LEU A 147 9.03 5.66 4.45
CA LEU A 147 9.58 6.31 3.27
C LEU A 147 9.10 5.63 1.98
N HIS A 148 9.01 4.29 1.95
CA HIS A 148 8.49 3.57 0.79
C HIS A 148 7.04 3.94 0.45
N TYR A 149 6.19 4.17 1.45
CA TYR A 149 4.81 4.62 1.21
C TYR A 149 4.72 5.97 0.47
N THR A 150 5.77 6.79 0.50
CA THR A 150 5.81 8.05 -0.26
C THR A 150 5.86 7.83 -1.77
N ALA A 151 6.28 6.64 -2.23
CA ALA A 151 6.32 6.30 -3.64
C ALA A 151 4.94 6.10 -4.27
N SER A 152 3.91 5.80 -3.44
CA SER A 152 2.59 5.40 -3.94
C SER A 152 2.68 4.31 -5.01
N ASN A 153 3.59 3.36 -4.82
CA ASN A 153 3.90 2.27 -5.76
C ASN A 153 4.47 1.09 -4.97
N GLY A 154 4.09 -0.12 -5.36
CA GLY A 154 4.48 -1.35 -4.67
C GLY A 154 3.81 -1.58 -3.29
N VAL A 155 2.86 -0.74 -2.91
CA VAL A 155 2.03 -0.88 -1.71
C VAL A 155 0.57 -1.15 -2.09
N GLU A 156 -0.31 -1.29 -1.12
CA GLU A 156 -1.73 -1.57 -1.32
C GLU A 156 -2.37 -0.50 -2.23
N LEU A 157 -3.20 -0.92 -3.19
CA LEU A 157 -3.75 -0.03 -4.21
C LEU A 157 -4.52 1.12 -3.58
N TRP A 158 -5.31 0.83 -2.56
CA TRP A 158 -6.10 1.82 -1.83
C TRP A 158 -5.24 2.86 -1.09
N ARG A 159 -3.94 2.59 -0.88
CA ARG A 159 -2.96 3.50 -0.25
C ARG A 159 -2.14 4.32 -1.24
N GLN A 160 -2.24 4.07 -2.55
CA GLN A 160 -1.50 4.81 -3.59
C GLN A 160 -2.11 6.21 -3.85
N GLN A 161 -2.12 7.03 -2.79
CA GLN A 161 -2.64 8.40 -2.79
C GLN A 161 -1.54 9.39 -2.43
N VAL A 162 -1.62 10.59 -3.01
CA VAL A 162 -0.54 11.58 -2.91
C VAL A 162 -1.06 12.86 -2.24
N PRO A 163 -0.72 13.10 -0.96
CA PRO A 163 -1.07 14.36 -0.31
C PRO A 163 -0.25 15.51 -0.88
N SER A 164 -0.81 16.72 -0.94
CA SER A 164 -0.14 17.88 -1.55
C SER A 164 1.13 18.33 -0.82
N ASN A 165 1.36 17.85 0.40
CA ASN A 165 2.57 18.09 1.19
C ASN A 165 3.53 16.89 1.21
N LEU A 166 3.45 16.01 0.20
CA LEU A 166 4.34 14.84 0.10
C LEU A 166 5.83 15.23 0.09
N PRO A 167 6.30 16.24 -0.66
CA PRO A 167 7.71 16.65 -0.64
C PRO A 167 8.22 17.04 0.75
N GLU A 168 7.41 17.75 1.53
CA GLU A 168 7.75 18.13 2.91
C GLU A 168 7.80 16.93 3.85
N ALA A 169 6.90 15.95 3.65
CA ALA A 169 6.92 14.71 4.41
C ALA A 169 8.18 13.88 4.09
N VAL A 170 8.58 13.80 2.81
CA VAL A 170 9.82 13.11 2.39
C VAL A 170 11.05 13.78 3.00
N LYS A 171 11.17 15.11 2.89
CA LYS A 171 12.27 15.88 3.51
C LYS A 171 12.33 15.64 5.02
N TYR A 172 11.17 15.61 5.68
CA TYR A 172 11.09 15.34 7.12
C TYR A 172 11.59 13.93 7.47
N LEU A 173 11.08 12.89 6.80
CA LEU A 173 11.47 11.50 7.06
C LEU A 173 12.98 11.32 6.89
N LEU A 174 13.55 11.84 5.80
CA LEU A 174 14.99 11.78 5.54
C LEU A 174 15.79 12.57 6.58
N GLY A 175 15.33 13.77 6.94
CA GLY A 175 15.97 14.63 7.95
C GLY A 175 16.02 14.01 9.34
N GLU A 176 15.04 13.16 9.67
CA GLU A 176 15.00 12.41 10.93
C GLU A 176 15.66 11.02 10.85
N GLY A 177 16.30 10.69 9.73
CA GLY A 177 17.13 9.49 9.59
C GLY A 177 16.42 8.26 9.03
N ALA A 178 15.29 8.42 8.32
CA ALA A 178 14.76 7.32 7.51
C ALA A 178 15.80 6.88 6.46
N ASP A 179 16.07 5.58 6.38
CA ASP A 179 17.07 5.04 5.45
C ASP A 179 16.54 5.07 4.01
N LYS A 180 17.10 5.97 3.19
CA LYS A 180 16.77 6.10 1.77
C LYS A 180 17.14 4.88 0.94
N ASN A 181 18.06 4.05 1.42
CA ASN A 181 18.53 2.85 0.73
C ASN A 181 17.85 1.57 1.22
N ALA A 182 16.97 1.67 2.23
CA ALA A 182 16.15 0.55 2.67
C ALA A 182 15.40 -0.03 1.46
N LYS A 183 15.30 -1.36 1.40
CA LYS A 183 14.67 -2.07 0.29
C LYS A 183 13.43 -2.81 0.78
N MET A 184 12.32 -2.66 0.06
CA MET A 184 11.12 -3.48 0.22
C MET A 184 11.04 -4.57 -0.85
N GLU A 185 10.34 -5.67 -0.52
CA GLU A 185 10.14 -6.79 -1.43
C GLU A 185 8.83 -6.62 -2.20
N VAL A 186 8.93 -6.36 -3.50
CA VAL A 186 7.77 -6.15 -4.36
C VAL A 186 8.08 -6.46 -5.81
N TYR A 187 7.07 -6.81 -6.61
CA TYR A 187 7.21 -7.13 -8.04
C TYR A 187 8.26 -8.22 -8.34
N GLY A 188 8.53 -9.12 -7.37
CA GLY A 188 9.55 -10.15 -7.49
C GLY A 188 10.99 -9.64 -7.35
N GLY A 189 11.20 -8.40 -6.93
CA GLY A 189 12.50 -7.78 -6.73
C GLY A 189 12.60 -7.03 -5.39
N ARG A 190 13.70 -6.28 -5.25
CA ARG A 190 13.97 -5.45 -4.07
C ARG A 190 14.26 -4.02 -4.51
N PHE A 191 13.43 -3.08 -4.08
CA PHE A 191 13.46 -1.70 -4.56
C PHE A 191 13.55 -0.73 -3.39
N ASP A 192 14.29 0.36 -3.56
CA ASP A 192 14.27 1.49 -2.63
C ASP A 192 13.17 2.47 -3.01
N THR A 193 12.99 3.51 -2.21
CA THR A 193 11.96 4.52 -2.47
C THR A 193 12.21 5.27 -3.78
N LEU A 194 13.46 5.56 -4.14
CA LEU A 194 13.78 6.27 -5.37
C LEU A 194 13.34 5.48 -6.61
N ALA A 195 13.71 4.20 -6.69
CA ALA A 195 13.34 3.33 -7.80
C ALA A 195 11.81 3.17 -7.93
N LEU A 196 11.09 3.14 -6.81
CA LEU A 196 9.63 3.06 -6.81
C LEU A 196 8.97 4.36 -7.25
N VAL A 197 9.46 5.52 -6.80
CA VAL A 197 8.92 6.83 -7.21
C VAL A 197 9.14 7.05 -8.70
N GLU A 198 10.34 6.77 -9.22
CA GLU A 198 10.69 6.97 -10.64
C GLU A 198 9.81 6.17 -11.61
N THR A 199 9.18 5.10 -11.12
CA THR A 199 8.27 4.24 -11.90
C THR A 199 6.80 4.39 -11.52
N SER A 200 6.46 5.33 -10.63
CA SER A 200 5.09 5.55 -10.15
C SER A 200 4.39 6.65 -10.93
N ALA A 201 3.22 6.37 -11.50
CA ALA A 201 2.41 7.42 -12.11
C ALA A 201 1.81 8.40 -11.08
N HIS A 202 1.54 7.94 -9.84
CA HIS A 202 0.73 8.70 -8.88
C HIS A 202 1.37 10.03 -8.45
N PRO A 203 2.66 10.09 -8.03
CA PRO A 203 3.30 11.36 -7.70
C PRO A 203 3.44 12.30 -8.89
N PHE A 204 3.67 11.76 -10.10
CA PHE A 204 3.82 12.57 -11.31
C PHE A 204 2.48 13.18 -11.76
N ASP A 205 1.40 12.40 -11.76
CA ASP A 205 0.06 12.91 -12.05
C ASP A 205 -0.41 13.95 -11.01
N ALA A 206 0.06 13.83 -9.76
CA ALA A 206 -0.17 14.83 -8.72
C ALA A 206 0.65 16.12 -8.91
N GLY A 207 1.61 16.12 -9.85
CA GLY A 207 2.54 17.23 -10.09
C GLY A 207 3.67 17.34 -9.07
N LEU A 208 3.96 16.28 -8.31
CA LEU A 208 4.95 16.27 -7.21
C LEU A 208 6.11 15.29 -7.44
N GLY A 209 6.02 14.43 -8.47
CA GLY A 209 6.99 13.36 -8.72
C GLY A 209 8.42 13.86 -8.91
N GLU A 210 8.62 14.89 -9.74
CA GLU A 210 9.95 15.47 -9.99
C GLU A 210 10.61 16.01 -8.71
N GLU A 211 9.84 16.72 -7.88
CA GLU A 211 10.38 17.26 -6.62
C GLU A 211 10.76 16.13 -5.66
N VAL A 212 9.92 15.10 -5.53
CA VAL A 212 10.20 13.93 -4.66
C VAL A 212 11.46 13.19 -5.13
N VAL A 213 11.62 12.98 -6.44
CA VAL A 213 12.82 12.36 -7.02
C VAL A 213 14.08 13.18 -6.70
N GLU A 214 14.01 14.50 -6.87
CA GLU A 214 15.15 15.37 -6.60
C GLU A 214 15.55 15.35 -5.12
N ILE A 215 14.57 15.36 -4.20
CA ILE A 215 14.83 15.24 -2.76
C ILE A 215 15.56 13.93 -2.45
N LEU A 216 15.09 12.80 -2.98
CA LEU A 216 15.68 11.48 -2.72
C LEU A 216 17.11 11.34 -3.29
N LYS A 217 17.43 12.05 -4.38
CA LYS A 217 18.77 12.08 -4.98
C LYS A 217 19.76 12.94 -4.20
N THR A 218 19.29 14.01 -3.56
CA THR A 218 20.16 15.05 -2.97
C THR A 218 20.40 14.90 -1.47
N PHE A 219 19.48 14.26 -0.73
CA PHE A 219 19.62 13.99 0.71
C PHE A 219 20.72 12.98 1.00
#